data_AF-A0A7C4C7M3-F1
#
_entry.id   AF-A0A7C4C7M3-F1
#
_cell.length_a   1.000
_cell.length_b   1.000
_cell.length_c   1.000
_cell.angle_alpha   90.00
_cell.angle_beta   90.00
_cell.angle_gamma   90.00
#
_symmetry.space_group_name_H-M   'P 1'
#
loop_
_entity.id
_entity.type
_entity.pdbx_description
1 polymer ?
#
loop_
_entity_poly.entity_id
_entity_poly.type
_entity_poly.pdbx_seq_one_letter_code
_entity_poly.pdbx_strand_id
1 'polypeptide(L)'
;MAIKKSFENERKELVRKLIMEGVLKTSNVIRAMLTVPREEFVPQKYRDLAYIDSPLPTLEGQTISAPHMVAIMCELLMMDVGMKVLEV
;
A
#
# COMPACT_ATOMS: atom_id res chain seq x y z
N MET A 1 -29.66 -0.22 1.22
CA MET A 1 -28.68 0.86 0.98
C MET A 1 -27.30 0.28 1.11
N ALA A 2 -26.55 0.12 0.01
CA ALA A 2 -25.17 -0.30 0.09
C ALA A 2 -24.36 0.82 0.73
N ILE A 3 -23.68 0.54 1.84
CA ILE A 3 -22.71 1.47 2.44
C ILE A 3 -21.64 1.70 1.36
N LYS A 4 -21.52 2.95 0.89
CA LYS A 4 -20.53 3.32 -0.11
C LYS A 4 -19.14 3.08 0.51
N LYS A 5 -18.38 2.13 -0.02
CA LYS A 5 -16.99 1.87 0.42
C LYS A 5 -16.19 3.18 0.31
N SER A 6 -15.47 3.51 1.37
CA SER A 6 -14.52 4.61 1.39
C SER A 6 -13.12 4.02 1.27
N PHE A 7 -12.33 4.48 0.29
CA PHE A 7 -10.92 4.08 0.15
C PHE A 7 -10.11 4.35 1.42
N GLU A 8 -10.47 5.37 2.19
CA GLU A 8 -9.84 5.65 3.48
C GLU A 8 -10.06 4.51 4.47
N ASN A 9 -11.27 3.93 4.51
CA ASN A 9 -11.57 2.82 5.41
C ASN A 9 -10.87 1.54 4.95
N GLU A 10 -10.89 1.24 3.65
CA GLU A 10 -10.20 0.07 3.10
C GLU A 10 -8.68 0.15 3.32
N ARG A 11 -8.09 1.34 3.19
CA ARG A 11 -6.68 1.60 3.52
C ARG A 11 -6.38 1.31 4.99
N LYS A 12 -7.20 1.83 5.90
CA LYS A 12 -7.05 1.59 7.34
C LYS A 12 -7.18 0.11 7.68
N GLU A 13 -8.13 -0.59 7.07
CA GLU A 13 -8.33 -2.04 7.26
C GLU A 13 -7.12 -2.84 6.76
N LEU A 14 -6.62 -2.55 5.56
CA LEU A 14 -5.41 -3.20 5.03
C LEU A 14 -4.20 -2.95 5.93
N VAL A 15 -3.95 -1.71 6.33
CA VAL A 15 -2.82 -1.37 7.21
C VAL A 15 -2.96 -2.09 8.55
N ARG A 16 -4.15 -2.13 9.14
CA ARG A 16 -4.41 -2.87 10.39
C ARG A 16 -4.11 -4.35 10.22
N LYS A 17 -4.53 -4.96 9.10
CA LYS A 17 -4.25 -6.37 8.80
C LYS A 17 -2.75 -6.64 8.73
N LEU A 18 -1.99 -5.84 7.98
CA LEU A 18 -0.53 -6.00 7.85
C LEU A 18 0.21 -5.82 9.18
N ILE A 19 -0.29 -4.97 10.08
CA ILE A 19 0.23 -4.83 11.44
C ILE A 19 -0.03 -6.11 12.26
N MET A 20 -1.25 -6.63 12.23
CA MET A 20 -1.62 -7.85 12.95
C MET A 20 -0.84 -9.08 12.46
N GLU A 21 -0.52 -9.14 11.17
CA GLU A 21 0.31 -10.19 10.57
C GLU A 21 1.81 -10.03 10.87
N GLY A 22 2.21 -8.92 11.49
CA GLY A 22 3.61 -8.63 11.79
C GLY A 22 4.45 -8.32 10.55
N VAL A 23 3.83 -8.00 9.42
CA VAL A 23 4.53 -7.54 8.21
C VAL A 23 4.94 -6.07 8.37
N LEU A 24 4.05 -5.26 8.93
CA LEU A 24 4.19 -3.82 9.07
C LEU A 24 4.33 -3.44 10.56
N LYS A 25 5.43 -2.79 10.94
CA LYS A 25 5.86 -2.63 12.34
C LYS A 25 6.28 -1.20 12.68
N THR A 26 7.01 -0.54 11.78
CA THR A 26 7.65 0.75 12.02
C THR A 26 6.65 1.88 11.84
N SER A 27 6.56 2.77 12.84
CA SER A 27 5.60 3.88 12.86
C SER A 27 5.70 4.80 11.63
N ASN A 28 6.91 5.01 11.10
CA ASN A 28 7.13 5.79 9.89
C ASN A 28 6.55 5.13 8.64
N VAL A 29 6.72 3.82 8.47
CA VAL A 29 6.17 3.06 7.34
C VAL A 29 4.65 2.97 7.46
N ILE A 30 4.12 2.70 8.66
CA ILE A 30 2.68 2.70 8.94
C ILE A 30 2.04 4.03 8.53
N ARG A 31 2.63 5.15 8.97
CA ARG A 31 2.13 6.48 8.62
C ARG A 31 2.17 6.70 7.11
N ALA A 32 3.24 6.31 6.42
CA ALA A 32 3.34 6.44 4.96
C ALA A 32 2.22 5.66 4.25
N MET A 33 1.99 4.40 4.63
CA MET A 33 0.94 3.56 4.04
C MET A 33 -0.48 4.04 4.35
N LEU A 34 -0.71 4.73 5.47
CA LEU A 34 -1.98 5.40 5.76
C LEU A 34 -2.19 6.69 4.96
N THR A 35 -1.10 7.35 4.58
CA THR A 35 -1.15 8.67 3.93
C THR A 35 -1.30 8.56 2.42
N VAL A 36 -0.53 7.67 1.79
CA VAL A 36 -0.48 7.55 0.32
C VAL A 36 -1.75 6.89 -0.23
N PRO A 37 -2.49 7.55 -1.14
CA PRO A 37 -3.71 6.99 -1.73
C PRO A 37 -3.39 6.01 -2.86
N ARG A 38 -3.20 4.74 -2.53
CA ARG A 38 -2.89 3.67 -3.51
C ARG A 38 -3.89 3.62 -4.67
N GLU A 39 -5.17 3.94 -4.44
CA GLU A 39 -6.24 4.00 -5.44
C GLU A 39 -5.96 4.95 -6.62
N GLU A 40 -5.14 5.97 -6.42
CA GLU A 40 -4.76 6.91 -7.48
C GLU A 40 -3.66 6.36 -8.40
N PHE A 41 -2.96 5.31 -7.98
CA PHE A 41 -1.92 4.62 -8.75
C PHE A 41 -2.42 3.33 -9.41
N VAL A 42 -3.69 2.98 -9.21
CA VAL A 42 -4.33 1.79 -9.76
C VAL A 42 -5.23 2.18 -10.94
N PRO A 43 -5.17 1.48 -12.09
CA PRO A 43 -6.05 1.76 -13.22
C PRO A 43 -7.53 1.68 -12.84
N GLN A 44 -8.36 2.54 -13.44
CA GLN A 44 -9.79 2.71 -13.08
C GLN A 44 -10.56 1.39 -12.96
N LYS A 45 -10.32 0.43 -13.86
CA LYS A 45 -10.97 -0.89 -13.87
C LYS A 45 -10.65 -1.79 -12.66
N TYR A 46 -9.57 -1.50 -11.94
CA TYR A 46 -9.14 -2.24 -10.75
C TYR A 46 -9.20 -1.40 -9.48
N ARG A 47 -9.73 -0.17 -9.55
CA ARG A 47 -9.68 0.78 -8.43
C ARG A 47 -10.43 0.27 -7.19
N ASP A 48 -11.55 -0.43 -7.38
CA ASP A 48 -12.31 -1.07 -6.30
C ASP A 48 -11.56 -2.24 -5.61
N LEU A 49 -10.44 -2.67 -6.22
CA LEU A 49 -9.55 -3.69 -5.68
C LEU A 49 -8.26 -3.09 -5.10
N ALA A 50 -8.10 -1.76 -5.06
CA ALA A 50 -6.84 -1.10 -4.72
C ALA A 50 -6.22 -1.56 -3.39
N TYR A 51 -7.06 -1.97 -2.43
CA TYR A 51 -6.69 -2.36 -1.09
C TYR A 51 -6.76 -3.86 -0.81
N ILE A 52 -6.94 -4.71 -1.82
CA ILE A 52 -6.67 -6.13 -1.66
C ILE A 52 -5.15 -6.33 -1.60
N ASP A 53 -4.70 -7.26 -0.77
CA ASP A 53 -3.27 -7.56 -0.65
C ASP A 53 -2.80 -8.51 -1.76
N SER A 54 -2.74 -8.00 -2.99
CA SER A 54 -2.37 -8.74 -4.20
C SER A 54 -1.76 -7.77 -5.22
N PRO A 55 -0.85 -8.22 -6.11
CA PRO A 55 -0.43 -7.37 -7.22
C PRO A 55 -1.60 -7.09 -8.15
N LEU A 56 -1.65 -5.88 -8.71
CA LEU A 56 -2.66 -5.50 -9.70
C LEU A 56 -2.00 -5.12 -11.03
N PRO A 57 -2.60 -5.47 -12.17
CA PRO A 57 -2.06 -5.05 -13.46
C PRO A 57 -2.10 -3.53 -13.63
N THR A 58 -1.04 -2.97 -14.21
CA THR A 58 -0.96 -1.57 -14.62
C THR A 58 -0.92 -1.48 -16.15
N LEU A 59 -0.05 -0.63 -16.71
CA LEU A 59 0.11 -0.46 -18.16
C LEU A 59 1.20 -1.40 -18.68
N GLU A 60 1.14 -1.72 -19.98
CA GLU A 60 2.22 -2.43 -20.70
C GLU A 60 2.66 -3.76 -20.08
N GLY A 61 1.71 -4.50 -19.48
CA GLY A 61 1.99 -5.80 -18.86
C GLY A 61 2.69 -5.73 -17.50
N GLN A 62 2.91 -4.52 -16.97
CA GLN A 62 3.47 -4.33 -15.64
C GLN A 62 2.43 -4.56 -14.54
N THR A 63 2.92 -4.64 -13.30
CA THR A 63 2.07 -4.74 -12.12
C THR A 63 2.50 -3.75 -11.04
N ILE A 64 1.54 -3.25 -10.28
CA ILE A 64 1.83 -2.61 -8.99
C ILE A 64 1.96 -3.72 -7.95
N SER A 65 3.09 -3.78 -7.25
CA SER A 65 3.37 -4.79 -6.22
C SER A 65 2.28 -4.85 -5.16
N ALA A 66 2.09 -6.04 -4.59
CA ALA A 66 1.19 -6.24 -3.45
C ALA A 66 1.58 -5.31 -2.28
N PRO A 67 0.61 -4.77 -1.53
CA PRO A 67 0.88 -3.94 -0.36
C PRO A 67 1.85 -4.55 0.67
N HIS A 68 1.74 -5.85 1.00
CA HIS A 68 2.68 -6.48 1.92
C HIS A 68 4.11 -6.47 1.39
N MET A 69 4.32 -6.62 0.08
CA MET A 69 5.65 -6.63 -0.51
C MET A 69 6.31 -5.25 -0.38
N VAL A 70 5.56 -4.20 -0.66
CA VAL A 70 6.02 -2.81 -0.47
C VAL A 70 6.31 -2.54 1.01
N ALA A 71 5.46 -3.01 1.92
CA ALA A 71 5.70 -2.89 3.36
C ALA A 71 7.01 -3.57 3.77
N ILE A 72 7.27 -4.80 3.33
CA ILE A 72 8.52 -5.54 3.60
C ILE A 72 9.72 -4.76 3.09
N MET A 73 9.69 -4.26 1.85
CA MET A 73 10.79 -3.49 1.26
C MET A 73 11.09 -2.24 2.11
N CYS A 74 10.06 -1.47 2.48
CA CYS A 74 10.23 -0.26 3.29
C CYS A 74 10.73 -0.54 4.71
N GLU A 75 10.25 -1.61 5.35
CA GLU A 75 10.72 -2.02 6.68
C GLU A 75 12.21 -2.41 6.66
N LEU A 76 12.64 -3.16 5.64
CA LEU A 76 14.03 -3.61 5.51
C LEU A 76 15.01 -2.48 5.18
N LEU A 77 14.56 -1.44 4.48
CA LEU A 77 15.40 -0.28 4.14
C LEU A 77 15.78 0.58 5.36
N MET A 78 15.03 0.47 6.48
CA MET A 78 15.27 1.24 7.72
C MET A 78 15.49 2.74 7.45
N MET A 79 14.63 3.31 6.60
CA MET A 79 14.77 4.69 6.10
C MET A 79 14.69 5.72 7.23
N ASP A 80 15.49 6.78 7.10
CA ASP A 80 15.44 7.95 7.96
C ASP A 80 15.40 9.27 7.16
N VAL A 81 15.04 10.35 7.85
CA VAL A 81 14.91 11.69 7.28
C VAL A 81 16.28 12.14 6.74
N GLY A 82 16.29 12.58 5.48
CA GLY A 82 17.49 13.08 4.80
C GLY A 82 18.25 12.03 3.99
N MET A 83 17.85 10.77 4.03
CA MET A 83 18.40 9.75 3.13
C MET A 83 18.06 10.05 1.66
N LYS A 84 19.01 9.80 0.77
CA LYS A 84 18.80 9.80 -0.68
C LYS A 84 18.56 8.37 -1.14
N VAL A 85 17.44 8.14 -1.82
CA VAL A 85 17.00 6.82 -2.24
C VAL A 85 16.89 6.79 -3.77
N LEU A 86 17.28 5.65 -4.36
CA LEU A 86 17.04 5.33 -5.76
C LEU A 86 16.11 4.10 -5.80
N GLU A 87 14.96 4.26 -6.44
CA GLU A 87 14.08 3.16 -6.86
C GLU A 87 14.31 2.96 -8.37
N VAL A 88 14.37 1.70 -8.81
CA VAL A 88 14.65 1.30 -10.20
C VAL A 88 13.44 0.61 -10.80
#